data_AF-A0A7S1IEC3-F1
#
_entry.id   AF-A0A7S1IEC3-F1
#
_cell.length_a   1.000
_cell.length_b   1.000
_cell.length_c   1.000
_cell.angle_alpha   90.00
_cell.angle_beta   90.00
_cell.angle_gamma   90.00
#
_symmetry.space_group_name_H-M   'P 1'
#
loop_
_entity.id
_entity.type
_entity.pdbx_description
1 polymer ?
#
loop_
_entity_poly.entity_id
_entity_poly.type
_entity_poly.pdbx_seq_one_letter_code
_entity_poly.pdbx_strand_id
1 'polypeptide(L)'
;VIRSLLPKFQGYEVKTEGYSFMVAFSDSIQGAKFCLAVQESLTQCEWSEPILRACSAPDGHSGTAVPQFDSVWRGLRVRMGMHMGSTLCQQDPLTGRMD
;
A
#
# COMPACT_ATOMS: atom_id res chain seq x y z
N VAL A 1 8.31 3.73 0.65
CA VAL A 1 7.74 2.81 -0.36
C VAL A 1 6.59 3.47 -1.15
N ILE A 2 5.43 3.74 -0.54
CA ILE A 2 4.23 4.24 -1.26
C ILE A 2 4.50 5.55 -2.01
N ARG A 3 4.87 6.62 -1.29
CA ARG A 3 5.15 7.95 -1.88
C ARG A 3 6.28 7.95 -2.92
N SER A 4 7.29 7.12 -2.73
CA SER A 4 8.41 7.00 -3.69
C SER A 4 8.04 6.28 -4.99
N LEU A 5 6.98 5.45 -4.97
CA LEU A 5 6.49 4.76 -6.16
C LEU A 5 5.46 5.59 -6.92
N LEU A 6 4.69 6.45 -6.23
CA LEU A 6 3.62 7.24 -6.84
C LEU A 6 4.02 7.94 -8.16
N PRO A 7 5.14 8.70 -8.21
CA PRO A 7 5.54 9.41 -9.43
C PRO A 7 5.88 8.48 -10.60
N LYS A 8 6.34 7.24 -10.32
CA LYS A 8 6.71 6.27 -11.36
C LYS A 8 5.50 5.75 -12.12
N PHE A 9 4.33 5.77 -11.50
CA PHE A 9 3.05 5.33 -12.06
C PHE A 9 2.11 6.51 -12.36
N GLN A 10 2.64 7.74 -12.36
CA GLN A 10 1.86 8.97 -12.57
C GLN A 10 0.67 9.10 -11.61
N GLY A 11 0.82 8.58 -10.40
CA GLY A 11 -0.22 8.64 -9.37
C GLY A 11 -0.23 10.00 -8.68
N TYR A 12 -1.41 10.40 -8.25
CA TYR A 12 -1.65 11.60 -7.45
C TYR A 12 -2.06 11.19 -6.03
N GLU A 13 -1.36 11.69 -5.00
CA GLU A 13 -1.80 11.52 -3.62
C GLU A 13 -2.91 12.53 -3.37
N VAL A 14 -4.14 12.05 -3.13
CA VAL A 14 -5.29 12.91 -2.81
C VAL A 14 -5.15 13.35 -1.35
N LYS A 15 -5.19 12.37 -0.44
CA LYS A 15 -5.09 12.60 1.00
C LYS A 15 -4.54 11.39 1.75
N THR A 16 -4.13 11.65 2.99
CA THR A 16 -3.78 10.62 3.97
C THR A 16 -4.73 10.74 5.16
N GLU A 17 -5.39 9.65 5.53
CA GLU A 17 -6.27 9.56 6.70
C GLU A 17 -5.70 8.53 7.68
N GLY A 18 -4.99 9.02 8.70
CA GLY A 18 -4.27 8.16 9.65
C GLY A 18 -3.17 7.35 8.95
N TYR A 19 -3.38 6.04 8.84
CA TYR A 19 -2.46 5.10 8.18
C TYR A 19 -2.90 4.70 6.75
N SER A 20 -3.97 5.32 6.25
CA SER A 20 -4.54 5.04 4.93
C SER A 20 -4.16 6.12 3.93
N PHE A 21 -3.86 5.70 2.70
CA PHE A 21 -3.61 6.60 1.58
C PHE A 21 -4.79 6.53 0.60
N MET A 22 -5.28 7.70 0.18
CA MET A 22 -6.14 7.83 -0.98
C MET A 22 -5.30 8.38 -2.13
N VAL A 23 -5.25 7.62 -3.22
CA VAL A 23 -4.46 7.94 -4.41
C VAL A 23 -5.33 7.80 -5.65
N ALA A 24 -5.11 8.68 -6.63
CA ALA A 24 -5.83 8.71 -7.89
C ALA A 24 -4.88 8.48 -9.06
N PHE A 25 -5.40 7.85 -10.10
CA PHE A 25 -4.69 7.59 -11.35
C PHE A 25 -5.62 7.94 -12.52
N SER A 26 -5.07 8.53 -13.57
CA SER A 26 -5.80 8.79 -14.82
C SER A 26 -6.08 7.51 -15.63
N ASP A 27 -5.35 6.44 -15.33
CA ASP A 27 -5.44 5.13 -15.99
C ASP A 27 -5.51 4.00 -14.96
N SER A 28 -6.46 3.08 -15.14
CA SER A 28 -6.71 1.98 -14.20
C SER A 28 -5.58 0.95 -14.19
N ILE A 29 -4.89 0.75 -15.33
CA ILE A 29 -3.76 -0.16 -15.42
C ILE A 29 -2.57 0.38 -14.61
N GLN A 30 -2.31 1.70 -14.64
CA GLN A 30 -1.31 2.32 -13.77
C GLN A 30 -1.63 2.11 -12.29
N GLY A 31 -2.90 2.26 -11.89
CA GLY A 31 -3.34 1.97 -10.53
C GLY A 31 -3.08 0.52 -10.10
N ALA A 32 -3.42 -0.46 -10.96
CA ALA A 32 -3.15 -1.86 -10.69
C ALA A 32 -1.64 -2.15 -10.58
N LYS A 33 -0.83 -1.62 -11.50
CA LYS A 33 0.64 -1.78 -11.48
C LYS A 33 1.26 -1.14 -10.23
N PHE A 34 0.76 0.01 -9.82
CA PHE A 34 1.18 0.67 -8.59
C PHE A 34 0.91 -0.22 -7.37
N CYS A 35 -0.30 -0.79 -7.25
CA CYS A 35 -0.63 -1.71 -6.16
C CYS A 35 0.33 -2.90 -6.10
N LEU A 36 0.59 -3.55 -7.24
CA LEU A 36 1.53 -4.67 -7.31
C LEU A 36 2.94 -4.24 -6.87
N ALA A 37 3.46 -3.14 -7.44
CA ALA A 37 4.80 -2.66 -7.12
C ALA A 37 4.96 -2.28 -5.65
N VAL A 38 3.91 -1.74 -5.00
CA VAL A 38 3.94 -1.47 -3.57
C VAL A 38 3.99 -2.77 -2.77
N GLN A 39 3.18 -3.79 -3.10
CA GLN A 39 3.21 -5.09 -2.41
C GLN A 39 4.60 -5.73 -2.49
N GLU A 40 5.17 -5.82 -3.70
CA GLU A 40 6.52 -6.37 -3.93
C GLU A 40 7.58 -5.60 -3.15
N SER A 41 7.54 -4.26 -3.21
CA SER A 41 8.51 -3.40 -2.52
C SER A 41 8.39 -3.50 -1.00
N LEU A 42 7.19 -3.69 -0.45
CA LEU A 42 7.00 -3.88 0.99
C LEU A 42 7.61 -5.21 1.44
N THR A 43 7.42 -6.30 0.70
CA THR A 43 8.02 -7.61 1.05
C THR A 43 9.55 -7.57 1.03
N GLN A 44 10.13 -6.81 0.08
CA GLN A 44 11.58 -6.68 -0.09
C GLN A 44 12.22 -5.59 0.80
N CYS A 45 11.43 -4.74 1.46
CA CYS A 45 11.94 -3.61 2.24
C CYS A 45 12.78 -4.07 3.44
N GLU A 46 13.87 -3.39 3.76
CA GLU A 46 14.66 -3.68 4.97
C GLU A 46 13.93 -3.23 6.25
N TRP A 47 12.94 -4.02 6.68
CA TRP A 47 12.19 -3.77 7.90
C TRP A 47 13.09 -3.90 9.13
N SER A 48 12.82 -3.03 10.12
CA SER A 48 13.50 -3.13 11.41
C SER A 48 13.09 -4.40 12.16
N GLU A 49 14.01 -4.90 12.98
CA GLU A 49 13.80 -6.11 13.78
C GLU A 49 12.51 -6.07 14.64
N PRO A 50 12.12 -4.94 15.28
CA PRO A 50 10.84 -4.86 15.99
C PRO A 50 9.62 -5.10 15.09
N ILE A 51 9.62 -4.58 13.85
CA ILE A 51 8.53 -4.79 12.90
C ILE A 51 8.50 -6.25 12.46
N LEU A 52 9.66 -6.83 12.13
CA LEU A 52 9.75 -8.23 11.74
C LEU A 52 9.21 -9.15 12.84
N ARG A 53 9.57 -8.92 14.11
CA ARG A 53 9.04 -9.68 15.24
C ARG A 53 7.54 -9.52 15.41
N ALA A 54 7.04 -8.29 15.35
CA ALA A 54 5.61 -8.01 15.48
C ALA A 54 4.79 -8.66 14.36
N CYS A 55 5.30 -8.68 13.12
CA CYS A 55 4.61 -9.24 11.96
C CYS A 55 4.80 -10.76 11.79
N SER A 56 5.80 -11.35 12.44
CA SER A 56 6.07 -12.80 12.46
C SER A 56 5.37 -13.52 13.61
N ALA A 57 4.72 -12.79 14.52
CA ALA A 57 3.89 -13.41 15.55
C ALA A 57 2.81 -14.25 14.84
N PRO A 58 2.58 -15.51 15.26
CA PRO A 58 1.55 -16.33 14.66
C PRO A 58 0.22 -15.62 14.88
N ASP A 59 -0.34 -15.08 13.80
CA ASP A 59 -1.78 -14.88 13.70
C ASP A 59 -2.37 -16.23 14.13
N GLY A 60 -3.33 -16.25 15.06
CA GLY A 60 -3.90 -17.47 15.67
C GLY A 60 -4.62 -18.43 14.71
N HIS A 61 -4.22 -18.46 13.44
CA HIS A 61 -4.71 -19.26 12.32
C HIS A 61 -3.66 -20.24 11.76
N SER A 62 -2.45 -20.32 12.32
CA SER A 62 -1.45 -21.32 11.88
C SER A 62 -1.46 -22.55 12.78
N GLY A 63 -2.37 -23.47 12.48
CA GLY A 63 -2.28 -24.85 12.95
C GLY A 63 -1.03 -25.51 12.36
N THR A 64 -0.10 -25.89 13.23
CA THR A 64 0.86 -26.99 13.07
C THR A 64 1.41 -27.27 11.66
N ALA A 65 2.49 -26.58 11.26
CA ALA A 65 3.60 -27.18 10.52
C ALA A 65 4.78 -26.19 10.47
N VAL A 66 5.97 -26.70 10.81
CA VAL A 66 7.35 -26.29 10.46
C VAL A 66 7.54 -24.89 9.83
N PRO A 67 8.43 -24.02 10.35
CA PRO A 67 8.64 -22.68 9.81
C PRO A 67 9.48 -22.74 8.54
N GLN A 68 8.90 -23.23 7.44
CA GLN A 68 9.32 -22.80 6.13
C GLN A 68 8.77 -21.38 6.01
N PHE A 69 9.65 -20.37 6.11
CA PHE A 69 9.29 -18.98 5.85
C PHE A 69 8.54 -18.95 4.52
N ASP A 70 7.22 -18.80 4.59
CA ASP A 70 6.39 -18.65 3.40
C ASP A 70 6.84 -17.32 2.79
N SER A 71 7.69 -17.38 1.76
CA SER A 71 8.52 -16.28 1.26
C SER A 71 7.71 -15.10 0.71
N VAL A 72 6.39 -15.19 0.78
CA VAL A 72 5.40 -14.22 0.33
C VAL A 72 5.17 -13.12 1.38
N TRP A 73 5.36 -13.41 2.68
CA TRP A 73 5.00 -12.47 3.76
C TRP A 73 6.22 -11.99 4.55
N ARG A 74 6.49 -10.68 4.50
CA ARG A 74 7.56 -10.05 5.29
C ARG A 74 7.27 -8.58 5.61
N GLY A 75 7.24 -8.26 6.91
CA GLY A 75 7.00 -6.90 7.42
C GLY A 75 5.54 -6.45 7.37
N LEU A 76 5.31 -5.13 7.25
CA LEU A 76 3.97 -4.55 7.30
C LEU A 76 3.09 -5.02 6.15
N ARG A 77 1.86 -5.45 6.47
CA ARG A 77 0.87 -5.91 5.49
C ARG A 77 -0.12 -4.77 5.20
N VAL A 78 -0.15 -4.30 3.96
CA VAL A 78 -1.01 -3.18 3.54
C VAL A 78 -2.14 -3.70 2.66
N ARG A 79 -3.39 -3.44 3.05
CA ARG A 79 -4.56 -3.74 2.22
C ARG A 79 -4.74 -2.65 1.18
N MET A 80 -5.15 -3.03 -0.02
CA MET A 80 -5.37 -2.12 -1.13
C MET A 80 -6.71 -2.43 -1.78
N GLY A 81 -7.50 -1.40 -2.04
CA GLY A 81 -8.73 -1.46 -2.81
C GLY A 81 -8.66 -0.49 -3.96
N MET A 82 -9.24 -0.85 -5.11
CA MET A 82 -9.28 0.00 -6.29
C MET A 82 -10.68 -0.05 -6.90
N HIS A 83 -11.12 1.11 -7.39
CA HIS A 83 -12.38 1.27 -8.11
C HIS A 83 -12.16 2.27 -9.26
N MET A 84 -12.96 2.18 -10.31
CA MET A 84 -12.93 3.09 -11.45
C MET A 84 -14.35 3.55 -11.77
N GLY A 85 -14.55 4.86 -11.87
CA GLY A 85 -15.83 5.49 -12.16
C GLY A 85 -15.71 7.00 -12.20
N SER A 86 -16.82 7.68 -12.47
CA SER A 86 -16.87 9.14 -12.40
C SER A 86 -16.84 9.62 -10.95
N THR A 87 -16.07 10.67 -10.68
CA THR A 87 -15.91 11.26 -9.34
C THR A 87 -16.27 12.75 -9.36
N LEU A 88 -16.70 13.27 -8.21
CA LEU A 88 -16.76 14.71 -7.99
C LEU A 88 -15.36 15.16 -7.60
N CYS A 89 -14.78 16.06 -8.38
CA CYS A 89 -13.46 16.61 -8.10
C CYS A 89 -13.63 18.02 -7.53
N GLN A 90 -13.19 18.24 -6.29
CA GLN A 90 -13.27 19.54 -5.64
C GLN A 90 -11.88 20.00 -5.20
N GLN A 91 -11.53 21.25 -5.45
CA GLN A 91 -10.28 21.78 -4.93
C GLN A 91 -10.47 22.16 -3.46
N ASP A 92 -9.60 21.64 -2.59
CA ASP A 92 -9.56 22.03 -1.19
C ASP A 92 -9.10 23.50 -1.09
N PRO A 93 -9.88 24.37 -0.43
CA PRO A 93 -9.62 25.81 -0.40
C PRO A 93 -8.41 26.21 0.46
N LEU A 94 -7.95 25.32 1.36
CA LEU A 94 -6.83 25.58 2.26
C LEU A 94 -5.51 25.07 1.67
N THR A 95 -5.52 23.89 1.07
CA THR A 95 -4.33 23.22 0.55
C THR A 95 -4.10 23.45 -0.94
N GLY A 96 -5.16 23.85 -1.67
CA GLY A 96 -5.15 23.98 -3.13
C GLY A 96 -5.03 22.64 -3.87
N ARG A 97 -5.10 21.51 -3.16
CA ARG A 97 -5.05 20.17 -3.73
C ARG A 97 -6.44 19.71 -4.16
N MET A 98 -6.51 18.74 -5.05
CA MET A 98 -7.78 18.13 -5.44
C MET A 98 -8.19 17.08 -4.41
N ASP A 99 -9.44 17.12 -3.98
CA ASP A 99 -10.16 16.12 -3.19
C ASP A 99 -11.24 15.42 -4.05
#